data_AF-K9F0C5-F1
#
_entry.id   AF-K9F0C5-F1
#
_cell.length_a   1.000
_cell.length_b   1.000
_cell.length_c   1.000
_cell.angle_alpha   90.00
_cell.angle_beta   90.00
_cell.angle_gamma   90.00
#
_symmetry.space_group_name_H-M   'P 1'
#
loop_
_entity.id
_entity.type
_entity.pdbx_description
1 polymer ?
#
loop_
_entity_poly.entity_id
_entity_poly.type
_entity_poly.pdbx_seq_one_letter_code
_entity_poly.pdbx_strand_id
1 'polypeptide(L)'
;MAHPAYHFVAAVWILGCVGAAFLWSARYAVFGLVIGMIVAGILRLVAPEGTVPRVRHRWVDAGTLFAFAAVLLFLSRFAAAPPIV
;
A
#
# COMPACT_ATOMS: atom_id res chain seq x y z
N MET A 1 15.33 -8.30 15.01
CA MET A 1 15.31 -6.92 15.53
C MET A 1 14.13 -6.24 14.88
N ALA A 2 13.24 -5.59 15.65
CA ALA A 2 12.18 -4.78 15.05
C ALA A 2 12.84 -3.72 14.14
N HIS A 3 12.26 -3.45 12.96
CA HIS A 3 12.72 -2.39 12.07
C HIS A 3 11.81 -1.16 12.29
N PRO A 4 11.95 -0.43 13.43
CA PRO A 4 11.04 0.66 13.78
C PRO A 4 10.97 1.72 12.68
N ALA A 5 12.09 1.98 11.99
CA ALA A 5 12.14 2.90 10.87
C ALA A 5 11.22 2.49 9.71
N TYR A 6 11.16 1.20 9.36
CA TYR A 6 10.28 0.71 8.29
C TYR A 6 8.81 0.93 8.64
N HIS A 7 8.42 0.60 9.89
CA HIS A 7 7.05 0.81 10.37
C HIS A 7 6.69 2.29 10.46
N PHE A 8 7.62 3.14 10.86
CA PHE A 8 7.42 4.59 10.91
C PHE A 8 7.18 5.18 9.52
N VAL A 9 8.02 4.82 8.54
CA VAL A 9 7.86 5.25 7.13
C VAL A 9 6.51 4.77 6.58
N ALA A 10 6.14 3.52 6.83
CA ALA A 10 4.83 2.99 6.41
C ALA A 10 3.67 3.75 7.06
N ALA A 11 3.76 4.07 8.35
CA ALA A 11 2.72 4.83 9.06
C ALA A 11 2.57 6.25 8.49
N VAL A 12 3.69 6.95 8.26
CA VAL A 12 3.69 8.29 7.64
C VAL A 12 3.09 8.24 6.23
N TRP A 13 3.44 7.22 5.43
CA TRP A 13 2.88 7.04 4.09
C TRP A 13 1.36 6.86 4.12
N ILE A 14 0.86 5.99 5.00
CA ILE A 14 -0.58 5.74 5.16
C ILE A 14 -1.30 7.02 5.59
N LEU A 15 -0.77 7.74 6.59
CA LEU A 15 -1.33 9.02 7.03
C LEU A 15 -1.35 10.05 5.88
N GLY A 16 -0.31 10.10 5.06
CA GLY A 16 -0.28 10.93 3.86
C GLY A 16 -1.36 10.57 2.84
N CYS A 17 -1.58 9.28 2.58
CA CYS A 17 -2.67 8.83 1.71
C CYS A 17 -4.06 9.17 2.29
N VAL A 18 -4.25 9.03 3.61
CA VAL A 18 -5.50 9.43 4.28
C VAL A 18 -5.72 10.93 4.14
N GLY A 19 -4.70 11.76 4.40
CA GLY A 19 -4.79 13.22 4.19
C GLY A 19 -5.13 13.59 2.75
N ALA A 20 -4.54 12.92 1.76
CA ALA A 20 -4.87 13.12 0.35
C ALA A 20 -6.32 12.78 0.00
N ALA A 21 -6.94 11.83 0.71
CA ALA A 21 -8.35 11.47 0.52
C ALA A 21 -9.28 12.62 0.90
N PHE A 22 -8.96 13.35 1.98
CA PHE A 22 -9.75 14.49 2.46
C PHE A 22 -9.51 15.76 1.66
N LEU A 23 -8.27 15.99 1.19
CA LEU A 23 -7.90 17.24 0.52
C LEU A 23 -8.21 17.27 -0.98
N TRP A 24 -8.17 16.12 -1.66
CA TRP A 24 -8.36 16.05 -3.11
C TRP A 24 -9.50 15.12 -3.51
N SER A 25 -9.27 13.82 -3.39
CA SER A 25 -10.25 12.80 -3.75
C SER A 25 -9.78 11.44 -3.24
N ALA A 26 -10.74 10.62 -2.82
CA ALA A 26 -10.51 9.22 -2.47
C ALA A 26 -9.78 8.45 -3.58
N ARG A 27 -9.98 8.83 -4.86
CA ARG A 27 -9.31 8.18 -5.99
C ARG A 27 -7.79 8.34 -5.94
N TYR A 28 -7.28 9.55 -5.64
CA TYR A 28 -5.83 9.79 -5.54
C TYR A 28 -5.21 9.10 -4.34
N ALA A 29 -5.94 9.05 -3.21
CA ALA A 29 -5.51 8.30 -2.04
C ALA A 29 -5.37 6.80 -2.32
N VAL A 30 -6.33 6.21 -3.05
CA VAL A 30 -6.27 4.80 -3.44
C VAL A 30 -5.08 4.53 -4.37
N PHE A 31 -4.79 5.41 -5.33
CA PHE A 31 -3.59 5.26 -6.17
C PHE A 31 -2.30 5.35 -5.35
N GLY A 32 -2.21 6.26 -4.37
CA GLY A 32 -1.05 6.34 -3.47
C GLY A 32 -0.84 5.07 -2.64
N LEU A 33 -1.91 4.46 -2.15
CA LEU A 33 -1.85 3.19 -1.44
C LEU A 33 -1.41 2.04 -2.36
N VAL A 34 -1.96 1.97 -3.58
CA VAL A 34 -1.58 0.97 -4.58
C VAL A 34 -0.09 1.05 -4.91
N ILE A 35 0.43 2.26 -5.16
CA ILE A 35 1.86 2.48 -5.42
C ILE A 35 2.68 2.02 -4.22
N GLY A 36 2.28 2.38 -3.00
CA GLY A 36 2.96 1.95 -1.77
C GLY A 36 3.00 0.43 -1.63
N MET A 37 1.90 -0.27 -1.93
CA MET A 37 1.82 -1.73 -1.88
C MET A 37 2.70 -2.40 -2.94
N ILE A 38 2.73 -1.86 -4.16
CA ILE A 38 3.58 -2.37 -5.25
C ILE A 38 5.06 -2.19 -4.88
N VAL A 39 5.45 -1.00 -4.44
CA VAL A 39 6.82 -0.68 -4.05
C VAL A 39 7.26 -1.56 -2.88
N ALA A 40 6.40 -1.74 -1.86
CA ALA A 40 6.68 -2.63 -0.74
C ALA A 40 6.80 -4.11 -1.17
N GLY A 41 5.97 -4.55 -2.13
CA GLY A 41 6.05 -5.89 -2.72
C GLY A 41 7.36 -6.12 -3.46
N ILE A 42 7.79 -5.16 -4.30
CA ILE A 42 9.07 -5.22 -5.02
C ILE A 42 10.24 -5.22 -4.04
N LEU A 43 10.22 -4.33 -3.03
CA LEU A 43 11.23 -4.29 -1.97
C LEU A 43 11.35 -5.64 -1.25
N ARG A 44 10.24 -6.35 -0.98
CA ARG A 44 10.27 -7.69 -0.37
C ARG A 44 10.91 -8.76 -1.27
N LEU A 45 10.82 -8.61 -2.59
CA LEU A 45 11.40 -9.54 -3.54
C LEU A 45 12.90 -9.27 -3.79
N VAL A 46 13.30 -8.00 -3.81
CA VAL A 46 14.66 -7.58 -4.15
C VAL A 46 15.56 -7.41 -2.93
N ALA A 47 15.02 -6.99 -1.79
CA ALA A 47 15.85 -6.69 -0.62
C ALA A 47 16.51 -7.96 -0.03
N PRO A 48 17.78 -7.85 0.41
CA PRO A 48 18.47 -8.94 1.06
C PRO A 48 17.76 -9.34 2.37
N GLU A 49 17.93 -10.61 2.73
CA GLU A 49 17.26 -11.21 3.88
C GLU A 49 17.57 -10.42 5.16
N GLY A 50 16.54 -10.04 5.91
CA GLY A 50 16.67 -9.25 7.13
C GLY A 50 16.54 -7.73 6.97
N THR A 51 16.29 -7.20 5.76
CA THR A 51 16.00 -5.76 5.58
C THR A 51 14.52 -5.43 5.77
N VAL A 52 13.63 -6.35 5.37
CA VAL A 52 12.18 -6.20 5.46
C VAL A 52 11.63 -7.25 6.43
N PRO A 53 10.78 -6.87 7.41
CA PRO A 53 10.14 -7.84 8.30
C PRO A 53 9.36 -8.88 7.49
N ARG A 54 9.70 -10.16 7.68
CA ARG A 54 9.02 -11.31 7.07
C ARG A 54 8.15 -11.98 8.13
N VAL A 55 6.88 -12.21 7.80
CA VAL A 55 5.97 -12.99 8.66
C VAL A 55 5.95 -14.45 8.19
N ARG A 56 6.06 -14.68 6.87
CA ARG A 56 6.20 -16.01 6.25
C ARG A 56 7.23 -15.98 5.11
N HIS A 57 6.92 -16.60 3.98
CA HIS A 57 7.75 -16.69 2.78
C HIS A 57 7.63 -15.40 1.96
N ARG A 58 8.76 -14.87 1.47
CA ARG A 58 8.83 -13.59 0.73
C ARG A 58 7.84 -13.48 -0.45
N TRP A 59 7.60 -14.59 -1.13
CA TRP A 59 6.68 -14.67 -2.28
C TRP A 59 5.21 -14.53 -1.86
N VAL A 60 4.83 -15.13 -0.74
CA VAL A 60 3.47 -15.03 -0.21
C VAL A 60 3.22 -13.59 0.24
N ASP A 61 4.16 -13.03 0.99
CA ASP A 61 4.08 -11.65 1.49
C ASP A 61 4.03 -10.61 0.37
N ALA A 62 4.77 -10.81 -0.73
CA ALA A 62 4.71 -9.94 -1.92
C ALA A 62 3.42 -10.19 -2.73
N GLY A 63 3.02 -11.45 -2.91
CA GLY A 63 1.79 -11.82 -3.62
C GLY A 63 0.55 -11.24 -2.95
N THR A 64 0.47 -11.25 -1.62
CA THR A 64 -0.62 -10.63 -0.87
C THR A 64 -0.67 -9.12 -1.10
N LEU A 65 0.47 -8.43 -1.09
CA LEU A 65 0.53 -6.99 -1.38
C LEU A 65 0.05 -6.68 -2.80
N PHE A 66 0.47 -7.45 -3.79
CA PHE A 66 0.01 -7.28 -5.18
C PHE A 66 -1.47 -7.61 -5.35
N ALA A 67 -1.98 -8.64 -4.65
CA ALA A 67 -3.39 -8.99 -4.67
C ALA A 67 -4.26 -7.86 -4.08
N PHE A 68 -3.86 -7.29 -2.94
CA PHE A 68 -4.56 -6.14 -2.36
C PHE A 68 -4.45 -4.89 -3.24
N ALA A 69 -3.29 -4.65 -3.86
CA ALA A 69 -3.12 -3.56 -4.82
C ALA A 69 -4.08 -3.71 -6.02
N ALA A 70 -4.24 -4.93 -6.55
CA ALA A 70 -5.18 -5.22 -7.63
C ALA A 70 -6.64 -5.01 -7.20
N VAL A 71 -7.01 -5.46 -5.99
CA VAL A 71 -8.35 -5.23 -5.42
C VAL A 71 -8.62 -3.72 -5.26
N LEU A 72 -7.67 -2.97 -4.71
CA LEU A 72 -7.79 -1.52 -4.55
C LEU A 72 -7.91 -0.79 -5.90
N LEU A 73 -7.13 -1.20 -6.90
CA LEU A 73 -7.26 -0.68 -8.27
C LEU A 73 -8.64 -0.97 -8.86
N PHE A 74 -9.16 -2.19 -8.66
CA PHE A 74 -10.51 -2.54 -9.12
C PHE A 74 -11.57 -1.69 -8.42
N LEU A 75 -11.49 -1.54 -7.09
CA LEU A 75 -12.42 -0.73 -6.30
C LEU A 75 -12.32 0.77 -6.62
N SER A 76 -11.14 1.26 -7.01
CA SER A 76 -10.94 2.66 -7.40
C SER A 76 -11.81 3.09 -8.59
N ARG A 77 -12.26 2.12 -9.41
CA ARG A 77 -13.20 2.38 -10.52
C ARG A 77 -14.56 2.86 -10.03
N PHE A 78 -14.97 2.41 -8.84
CA PHE A 78 -16.22 2.79 -8.20
C PHE A 78 -16.08 4.05 -7.33
N ALA A 79 -14.87 4.41 -6.92
CA ALA A 79 -14.60 5.61 -6.11
C ALA A 79 -14.87 6.93 -6.86
N ALA A 80 -15.07 6.88 -8.19
CA ALA A 80 -15.46 8.03 -9.01
C ALA A 80 -16.98 8.10 -9.28
N ALA A 81 -17.78 7.17 -8.76
CA ALA A 81 -19.22 7.23 -8.91
C ALA A 81 -19.76 8.46 -8.15
N PRO A 82 -20.61 9.30 -8.77
CA PRO A 82 -21.23 10.40 -8.07
C PRO A 82 -22.07 9.85 -6.91
N PRO A 83 -22.08 10.53 -5.74
CA PRO A 83 -22.97 10.12 -4.65
C PRO A 83 -24.40 10.19 -5.17
N ILE A 84 -25.10 9.07 -5.12
CA ILE A 84 -26.53 9.02 -5.42
C ILE A 84 -27.21 9.65 -4.19
N VAL A 85 -27.62 10.91 -4.32
CA VAL A 85 -28.39 11.67 -3.31
C VAL A 85 -29.85 11.67 -3.71
#